data_AF-A0AB40A993-F1
#
_entry.id   AF-A0AB40A993-F1
#
_cell.length_a   1.000
_cell.length_b   1.000
_cell.length_c   1.000
_cell.angle_alpha   90.00
_cell.angle_beta   90.00
_cell.angle_gamma   90.00
#
_symmetry.space_group_name_H-M   'P 1'
#
loop_
_entity.id
_entity.type
_entity.pdbx_description
1 polymer ?
#
loop_
_entity_poly.entity_id
_entity_poly.type
_entity_poly.pdbx_seq_one_letter_code
_entity_poly.pdbx_strand_id
1 'polypeptide(L)'
;MQVAGSNSSSLSKLPECETWDSGKMQSAEQSKDGHNATESGSKEQLLDLEDPEVYLEHLLKDGSQEGDSGAELELPSWYDEQLFKRGQTYFSKYRFVMNAGMLAGLVAVLAVPSILRVLSCTRQSSTAFTAYRRYVRTIFHTQAWYNFNIADRGSRFWTSIAAVRKAHSRSSQACARRGAGQITQKDLALTQFGFIGFITMGAHRIKLNDQDFLEATTHMWRVLGHLLGIKEEYNICGKNWAESKLRLDIVMRKVYEPALANTGDDFYHMTEALINGLWHMNTMFSVDANIFFAKRLACVKGYEYFSFDHENGVQQDPEQKMYYYDMGWWDRFIVSYGLFIVTYLHRYALVRWYFNFRVWLVDVMTYYLPYVAIWKFGYKSAYVRIFRKGGEAQDFSLGFKDD
;
A
#
# COMPACT_ATOMS: atom_id res chain seq x y z
N MET A 1 41.19 52.69 25.54
CA MET A 1 41.10 52.56 27.01
C MET A 1 40.34 51.27 27.28
N GLN A 2 41.02 50.26 27.83
CA GLN A 2 40.42 49.00 28.33
C GLN A 2 39.41 49.32 29.46
N VAL A 3 38.43 48.52 29.88
CA VAL A 3 38.42 47.11 30.34
C VAL A 3 36.95 46.63 30.45
N ALA A 4 36.73 45.31 30.24
CA ALA A 4 35.71 44.33 30.73
C ALA A 4 34.37 44.80 31.35
N GLY A 5 33.24 44.09 31.28
CA GLY A 5 32.90 42.70 30.95
C GLY A 5 31.77 42.24 31.91
N SER A 6 30.74 41.57 31.41
CA SER A 6 30.00 40.49 32.11
C SER A 6 28.77 40.02 31.32
N ASN A 7 28.66 38.70 31.20
CA ASN A 7 27.55 37.96 30.61
C ASN A 7 26.31 37.99 31.52
N SER A 8 25.12 38.02 30.93
CA SER A 8 24.01 37.16 31.41
C SER A 8 23.05 36.83 30.28
N SER A 9 22.90 35.53 30.04
CA SER A 9 22.01 34.90 29.08
C SER A 9 20.63 34.67 29.70
N SER A 10 19.56 35.20 29.11
CA SER A 10 18.18 34.83 29.45
C SER A 10 17.69 33.75 28.49
N LEU A 11 17.87 32.49 28.86
CA LEU A 11 17.24 31.33 28.22
C LEU A 11 15.79 31.24 28.72
N SER A 12 14.82 31.46 27.84
CA SER A 12 13.41 31.16 28.08
C SER A 12 13.19 29.64 28.02
N LYS A 13 12.82 29.05 29.16
CA LYS A 13 12.50 27.62 29.31
C LYS A 13 11.29 27.23 28.44
N LEU A 14 11.46 26.18 27.63
CA LEU A 14 10.38 25.40 27.02
C LEU A 14 9.88 24.35 28.03
N PRO A 15 8.59 23.95 28.00
CA PRO A 15 8.03 23.04 28.99
C PRO A 15 8.51 21.59 28.76
N GLU A 16 8.93 20.95 29.85
CA GLU A 16 9.23 19.51 29.94
C GLU A 16 7.96 18.68 29.75
N CYS A 17 8.02 17.67 28.88
CA CYS A 17 6.95 16.71 28.67
C CYS A 17 7.13 15.52 29.64
N GLU A 18 6.08 15.23 30.39
CA GLU A 18 6.00 14.22 31.45
C GLU A 18 6.36 12.81 30.95
N THR A 19 7.31 12.19 31.64
CA THR A 19 7.61 10.76 31.54
C THR A 19 6.49 9.95 32.19
N TRP A 20 5.90 9.02 31.43
CA TRP A 20 4.89 8.09 31.94
C TRP A 20 5.56 7.03 32.81
N ASP A 21 5.25 7.09 34.10
CA ASP A 21 5.68 6.16 35.15
C ASP A 21 4.83 4.88 35.08
N SER A 22 5.48 3.72 34.96
CA SER A 22 4.82 2.41 34.89
C SER A 22 4.42 1.94 36.30
N GLY A 23 3.14 2.15 36.62
CA GLY A 23 2.54 1.66 37.86
C GLY A 23 2.57 0.14 37.97
N LYS A 24 3.30 -0.37 38.98
CA LYS A 24 3.22 -1.75 39.48
C LYS A 24 1.79 -2.05 39.92
N MET A 25 1.15 -3.04 39.31
CA MET A 25 -0.10 -3.62 39.82
C MET A 25 0.21 -4.93 40.55
N GLN A 26 -0.27 -5.01 41.78
CA GLN A 26 -0.04 -6.08 42.75
C GLN A 26 -0.76 -7.37 42.34
N SER A 27 -0.08 -8.50 42.55
CA SER A 27 -0.63 -9.84 42.44
C SER A 27 -1.64 -10.11 43.56
N ALA A 28 -2.78 -10.71 43.21
CA ALA A 28 -3.69 -11.35 44.15
C ALA A 28 -3.88 -12.83 43.74
N GLU A 29 -3.71 -13.72 44.71
CA GLU A 29 -3.83 -15.17 44.60
C GLU A 29 -5.29 -15.65 44.54
N GLN A 30 -5.51 -16.74 43.79
CA GLN A 30 -6.47 -17.87 43.95
C GLN A 30 -6.72 -18.44 42.53
N SER A 31 -6.79 -19.73 42.22
CA SER A 31 -6.91 -21.00 42.96
C SER A 31 -6.59 -22.12 41.95
N LYS A 32 -6.13 -23.29 42.43
CA LYS A 32 -5.82 -24.49 41.63
C LYS A 32 -7.09 -25.18 41.12
N ASP A 33 -6.97 -25.75 39.91
CA ASP A 33 -7.53 -27.00 39.35
C ASP A 33 -7.65 -26.76 37.84
N GLY A 34 -6.97 -27.43 36.91
CA GLY A 34 -6.74 -28.85 36.72
C GLY A 34 -7.02 -29.14 35.23
N HIS A 35 -6.13 -29.91 34.58
CA HIS A 35 -6.28 -30.59 33.28
C HIS A 35 -5.85 -29.90 31.97
N ASN A 36 -4.81 -30.53 31.42
CA ASN A 36 -4.53 -30.88 30.02
C ASN A 36 -3.77 -29.89 29.11
N ALA A 37 -2.48 -30.20 29.02
CA ALA A 37 -1.52 -29.82 28.01
C ALA A 37 -2.00 -30.17 26.59
N THR A 38 -2.16 -29.15 25.73
CA THR A 38 -1.91 -29.17 24.27
C THR A 38 -2.04 -27.78 23.61
N GLU A 39 -1.98 -26.68 24.38
CA GLU A 39 -2.12 -25.30 23.84
C GLU A 39 -0.84 -24.44 23.90
N SER A 40 0.25 -24.89 24.54
CA SER A 40 1.43 -24.03 24.75
C SER A 40 2.24 -23.78 23.47
N GLY A 41 2.33 -24.77 22.58
CA GLY A 41 3.15 -24.67 21.36
C GLY A 41 2.66 -23.61 20.36
N SER A 42 1.34 -23.38 20.27
CA SER A 42 0.78 -22.35 19.40
C SER A 42 0.81 -20.96 20.04
N LYS A 43 0.66 -20.85 21.36
CA LYS A 43 0.67 -19.56 22.06
C LYS A 43 2.06 -18.96 22.16
N GLU A 44 3.10 -19.76 22.40
CA GLU A 44 4.49 -19.29 22.43
C GLU A 44 4.96 -18.83 21.04
N GLN A 45 4.65 -19.57 19.96
CA GLN A 45 4.95 -19.14 18.58
C GLN A 45 4.20 -17.87 18.14
N LEU A 46 2.99 -17.63 18.66
CA LEU A 46 2.20 -16.43 18.36
C LEU A 46 2.61 -15.19 19.19
N LEU A 47 3.28 -15.38 20.32
CA LEU A 47 3.85 -14.30 21.14
C LEU A 47 5.17 -13.79 20.56
N ASP A 48 5.99 -14.66 19.96
CA ASP A 48 7.24 -14.29 19.31
C ASP A 48 7.06 -13.43 18.04
N LEU A 49 5.87 -13.48 17.41
CA LEU A 49 5.51 -12.67 16.23
C LEU A 49 5.06 -11.24 16.58
N GLU A 50 5.09 -10.83 17.85
CA GLU A 50 4.94 -9.42 18.24
C GLU A 50 6.22 -8.61 17.96
N ASP A 51 7.39 -9.25 17.88
CA ASP A 51 8.63 -8.60 17.45
C ASP A 51 8.60 -8.40 15.92
N PRO A 52 8.63 -7.15 15.43
CA PRO A 52 8.64 -6.88 13.99
C PRO A 52 9.84 -7.50 13.25
N GLU A 53 10.98 -7.70 13.91
CA GLU A 53 12.15 -8.33 13.29
C GLU A 53 11.91 -9.82 13.02
N VAL A 54 11.36 -10.54 14.02
CA VAL A 54 11.00 -11.95 13.88
C VAL A 54 9.92 -12.14 12.82
N TYR A 55 8.90 -11.27 12.82
CA TYR A 55 7.88 -11.26 11.76
C TYR A 55 8.50 -11.08 10.37
N LEU A 56 9.41 -10.11 10.22
CA LEU A 56 10.02 -9.86 8.92
C LEU A 56 10.91 -11.01 8.48
N GLU A 57 11.73 -11.59 9.36
CA GLU A 57 12.56 -12.74 9.05
C GLU A 57 11.70 -13.92 8.56
N HIS A 58 10.64 -14.24 9.30
CA HIS A 58 9.69 -15.29 8.96
C HIS A 58 9.00 -15.03 7.61
N LEU A 59 8.57 -13.78 7.35
CA LEU A 59 7.97 -13.39 6.07
C LEU A 59 8.95 -13.56 4.90
N LEU A 60 10.20 -13.12 5.06
CA LEU A 60 11.20 -13.17 4.01
C LEU A 60 11.74 -14.57 3.75
N LYS A 61 11.83 -15.41 4.79
CA LYS A 61 12.34 -16.78 4.70
C LYS A 61 11.24 -17.74 4.29
N ASP A 62 10.29 -18.02 5.17
CA ASP A 62 9.26 -19.04 4.99
C ASP A 62 8.16 -18.56 4.03
N GLY A 63 7.73 -17.31 4.17
CA GLY A 63 6.75 -16.68 3.29
C GLY A 63 7.20 -16.59 1.82
N SER A 64 8.51 -16.70 1.54
CA SER A 64 9.04 -16.74 0.18
C SER A 64 8.96 -18.11 -0.50
N GLN A 65 8.65 -19.17 0.24
CA GLN A 65 8.57 -20.54 -0.27
C GLN A 65 7.11 -20.98 -0.52
N GLU A 66 6.16 -20.28 0.08
CA GLU A 66 4.75 -20.67 0.08
C GLU A 66 3.93 -19.82 -0.88
N GLY A 67 2.99 -20.44 -1.60
CA GLY A 67 2.02 -19.77 -2.46
C GLY A 67 0.71 -19.42 -1.72
N ASP A 68 -0.39 -19.33 -2.46
CA ASP A 68 -1.75 -19.14 -1.91
C ASP A 68 -2.05 -20.09 -0.73
N SER A 69 -2.77 -19.62 0.29
CA SER A 69 -3.06 -20.42 1.49
C SER A 69 -3.90 -21.68 1.24
N GLY A 70 -4.57 -21.78 0.08
CA GLY A 70 -5.50 -22.87 -0.23
C GLY A 70 -6.79 -22.87 0.61
N ALA A 71 -6.92 -21.96 1.58
CA ALA A 71 -8.08 -21.87 2.46
C ALA A 71 -9.35 -21.55 1.67
N GLU A 72 -10.49 -22.05 2.13
CA GLU A 72 -11.78 -21.70 1.54
C GLU A 72 -12.04 -20.20 1.61
N LEU A 73 -12.86 -19.68 0.70
CA LEU A 73 -13.15 -18.26 0.62
C LEU A 73 -14.23 -17.88 1.64
N GLU A 74 -13.85 -17.93 2.93
CA GLU A 74 -14.71 -17.69 4.08
C GLU A 74 -14.25 -16.48 4.89
N LEU A 75 -15.17 -15.86 5.65
CA LEU A 75 -14.80 -14.80 6.57
C LEU A 75 -14.01 -15.39 7.75
N PRO A 76 -12.94 -14.71 8.21
CA PRO A 76 -12.21 -15.16 9.39
C PRO A 76 -13.07 -15.02 10.65
N SER A 77 -12.79 -15.84 11.67
CA SER A 77 -13.53 -15.83 12.95
C SER A 77 -13.43 -14.50 13.71
N TRP A 78 -12.35 -13.74 13.47
CA TRP A 78 -12.12 -12.41 14.05
C TRP A 78 -12.71 -11.27 13.19
N TYR A 79 -13.50 -11.58 12.17
CA TYR A 79 -14.15 -10.56 11.34
C TYR A 79 -15.11 -9.67 12.16
N ASP A 80 -14.75 -8.39 12.28
CA ASP A 80 -15.62 -7.32 12.78
C ASP A 80 -16.28 -6.56 11.62
N GLU A 81 -17.61 -6.67 11.52
CA GLU A 81 -18.41 -6.01 10.48
C GLU A 81 -18.39 -4.49 10.58
N GLN A 82 -18.40 -3.93 11.80
CA GLN A 82 -18.44 -2.49 12.02
C GLN A 82 -17.12 -1.84 11.62
N LEU A 83 -15.99 -2.43 12.01
CA LEU A 83 -14.67 -1.99 11.56
C LEU A 83 -14.53 -2.07 10.04
N PHE A 84 -14.98 -3.18 9.44
CA PHE A 84 -14.89 -3.36 7.99
C PHE A 84 -15.70 -2.30 7.23
N LYS A 85 -16.96 -2.06 7.64
CA LYS A 85 -17.82 -1.03 7.02
C LYS A 85 -17.24 0.37 7.18
N ARG A 86 -16.63 0.70 8.32
CA ARG A 86 -15.93 1.97 8.50
C ARG A 86 -14.72 2.08 7.57
N GLY A 87 -13.92 1.03 7.43
CA GLY A 87 -12.83 0.97 6.45
C GLY A 87 -13.34 1.26 5.03
N GLN A 88 -14.49 0.71 4.65
CA GLN A 88 -15.12 1.00 3.37
C GLN A 88 -15.50 2.48 3.20
N THR A 89 -16.10 3.11 4.23
CA THR A 89 -16.56 4.51 4.14
C THR A 89 -15.40 5.50 4.00
N TYR A 90 -14.24 5.21 4.59
CA TYR A 90 -13.08 6.09 4.51
C TYR A 90 -12.54 6.28 3.09
N PHE A 91 -12.74 5.31 2.19
CA PHE A 91 -12.41 5.49 0.77
C PHE A 91 -13.21 6.60 0.09
N SER A 92 -14.45 6.84 0.52
CA SER A 92 -15.22 7.97 0.00
C SER A 92 -14.73 9.31 0.58
N LYS A 93 -14.30 9.32 1.85
CA LYS A 93 -13.85 10.51 2.59
C LYS A 93 -12.46 10.98 2.14
N TYR A 94 -11.56 10.04 1.84
CA TYR A 94 -10.14 10.30 1.53
C TYR A 94 -9.72 9.76 0.16
N ARG A 95 -10.67 9.62 -0.77
CA ARG A 95 -10.48 9.01 -2.10
C ARG A 95 -9.21 9.45 -2.81
N PHE A 96 -8.95 10.77 -2.86
CA PHE A 96 -7.79 11.31 -3.56
C PHE A 96 -6.46 10.80 -2.98
N VAL A 97 -6.26 10.96 -1.67
CA VAL A 97 -5.00 10.56 -1.01
C VAL A 97 -4.85 9.04 -0.94
N MET A 98 -5.95 8.30 -0.82
CA MET A 98 -5.91 6.83 -0.86
C MET A 98 -5.47 6.32 -2.23
N ASN A 99 -6.03 6.85 -3.34
CA ASN A 99 -5.58 6.46 -4.68
C ASN A 99 -4.14 6.88 -4.95
N ALA A 100 -3.71 8.07 -4.49
CA ALA A 100 -2.33 8.52 -4.62
C ALA A 100 -1.35 7.59 -3.86
N GLY A 101 -1.69 7.20 -2.62
CA GLY A 101 -0.89 6.27 -1.84
C GLY A 101 -0.83 4.87 -2.45
N MET A 102 -1.96 4.34 -2.94
CA MET A 102 -1.99 3.05 -3.66
C MET A 102 -1.15 3.10 -4.95
N LEU A 103 -1.17 4.21 -5.69
CA LEU A 103 -0.33 4.35 -6.88
C LEU A 103 1.15 4.36 -6.53
N ALA A 104 1.55 5.11 -5.50
CA ALA A 104 2.92 5.10 -5.00
C ALA A 104 3.34 3.69 -4.55
N GLY A 105 2.44 2.96 -3.91
CA GLY A 105 2.68 1.57 -3.49
C GLY A 105 2.78 0.58 -4.65
N LEU A 106 1.99 0.77 -5.72
CA LEU A 106 2.14 -0.01 -6.95
C LEU A 106 3.51 0.22 -7.60
N VAL A 107 4.01 1.47 -7.62
CA VAL A 107 5.37 1.79 -8.07
C VAL A 107 6.39 1.10 -7.16
N ALA A 108 6.24 1.20 -5.84
CA ALA A 108 7.16 0.56 -4.89
C ALA A 108 7.22 -0.97 -5.01
N VAL A 109 6.09 -1.62 -5.27
CA VAL A 109 6.02 -3.07 -5.52
C VAL A 109 6.88 -3.50 -6.72
N LEU A 110 7.03 -2.65 -7.74
CA LEU A 110 7.88 -2.96 -8.89
C LEU A 110 9.37 -3.00 -8.53
N ALA A 111 9.78 -2.44 -7.38
CA ALA A 111 11.15 -2.53 -6.91
C ALA A 111 11.45 -3.89 -6.24
N VAL A 112 10.44 -4.71 -5.95
CA VAL A 112 10.61 -6.04 -5.36
C VAL A 112 10.89 -7.07 -6.46
N PRO A 113 12.09 -7.69 -6.52
CA PRO A 113 12.50 -8.51 -7.68
C PRO A 113 11.60 -9.72 -7.96
N SER A 114 11.11 -10.41 -6.92
CA SER A 114 10.21 -11.55 -7.08
C SER A 114 8.86 -11.15 -7.70
N ILE A 115 8.31 -10.02 -7.25
CA ILE A 115 7.05 -9.50 -7.79
C ILE A 115 7.25 -9.02 -9.23
N LEU A 116 8.30 -8.23 -9.49
CA LEU A 116 8.62 -7.72 -10.81
C LEU A 116 8.76 -8.86 -11.84
N ARG A 117 9.47 -9.94 -11.46
CA ARG A 117 9.67 -11.12 -12.32
C ARG A 117 8.36 -11.77 -12.73
N VAL A 118 7.42 -11.98 -11.80
CA VAL A 118 6.10 -12.53 -12.12
C VAL A 118 5.33 -11.58 -13.03
N LEU A 119 5.32 -10.28 -12.73
CA LEU A 119 4.62 -9.29 -13.56
C LEU A 119 5.14 -9.26 -14.99
N SER A 120 6.46 -9.24 -15.18
CA SER A 120 7.11 -9.32 -16.48
C SER A 120 6.75 -10.62 -17.21
N CYS A 121 6.72 -11.76 -16.50
CA CYS A 121 6.36 -13.06 -17.09
C CYS A 121 4.92 -13.07 -17.63
N THR A 122 3.95 -12.44 -16.96
CA THR A 122 2.55 -12.42 -17.43
C THR A 122 2.35 -11.68 -18.76
N ARG A 123 3.30 -10.82 -19.16
CA ARG A 123 3.23 -9.92 -20.33
C ARG A 123 2.01 -9.00 -20.35
N GLN A 124 1.38 -8.76 -19.18
CA GLN A 124 0.21 -7.89 -19.05
C GLN A 124 0.55 -6.44 -18.70
N SER A 125 1.83 -6.10 -18.55
CA SER A 125 2.24 -4.73 -18.18
C SER A 125 3.53 -4.27 -18.86
N SER A 126 3.96 -4.94 -19.93
CA SER A 126 5.18 -4.59 -20.68
C SER A 126 5.03 -3.42 -21.65
N THR A 127 3.81 -2.94 -21.88
CA THR A 127 3.54 -1.79 -22.75
C THR A 127 2.50 -0.90 -22.11
N ALA A 128 2.43 0.37 -22.50
CA ALA A 128 1.40 1.30 -22.02
C ALA A 128 -0.03 0.75 -22.25
N PHE A 129 -0.28 0.05 -23.36
CA PHE A 129 -1.59 -0.53 -23.65
C PHE A 129 -1.94 -1.71 -22.72
N THR A 130 -1.05 -2.68 -22.59
CA THR A 130 -1.29 -3.84 -21.72
C THR A 130 -1.38 -3.40 -20.26
N ALA A 131 -0.49 -2.50 -19.83
CA ALA A 131 -0.50 -1.89 -18.51
C ALA A 131 -1.81 -1.13 -18.25
N TYR A 132 -2.29 -0.28 -19.18
CA TYR A 132 -3.60 0.39 -19.05
C TYR A 132 -4.70 -0.61 -18.71
N ARG A 133 -4.83 -1.70 -19.49
CA ARG A 133 -5.85 -2.71 -19.24
C ARG A 133 -5.68 -3.41 -17.89
N ARG A 134 -4.45 -3.76 -17.51
CA ARG A 134 -4.15 -4.43 -16.24
C ARG A 134 -4.49 -3.53 -15.05
N TYR A 135 -3.98 -2.31 -15.03
CA TYR A 135 -4.12 -1.43 -13.87
C TYR A 135 -5.52 -0.83 -13.75
N VAL A 136 -6.24 -0.59 -14.85
CA VAL A 136 -7.68 -0.26 -14.79
C VAL A 136 -8.49 -1.41 -14.18
N ARG A 137 -8.17 -2.68 -14.51
CA ARG A 137 -8.81 -3.83 -13.84
C ARG A 137 -8.51 -3.83 -12.35
N THR A 138 -7.26 -3.60 -11.95
CA THR A 138 -6.87 -3.49 -10.54
C THR A 138 -7.70 -2.41 -9.83
N ILE A 139 -7.80 -1.21 -10.40
CA ILE A 139 -8.61 -0.11 -9.85
C ILE A 139 -10.07 -0.54 -9.68
N PHE A 140 -10.67 -1.17 -10.68
CA PHE A 140 -12.06 -1.63 -10.57
C PHE A 140 -12.25 -2.75 -9.54
N HIS A 141 -11.28 -3.66 -9.38
CA HIS A 141 -11.33 -4.70 -8.33
C HIS A 141 -11.23 -4.07 -6.94
N THR A 142 -10.28 -3.15 -6.73
CA THR A 142 -10.15 -2.40 -5.48
C THR A 142 -11.42 -1.61 -5.18
N GLN A 143 -11.98 -0.90 -6.15
CA GLN A 143 -13.27 -0.21 -5.98
C GLN A 143 -14.41 -1.17 -5.64
N ALA A 144 -14.44 -2.38 -6.22
CA ALA A 144 -15.44 -3.36 -5.86
C ALA A 144 -15.33 -3.79 -4.39
N TRP A 145 -14.11 -3.89 -3.85
CA TRP A 145 -13.88 -4.21 -2.44
C TRP A 145 -14.34 -3.10 -1.49
N TYR A 146 -14.24 -1.83 -1.93
CA TYR A 146 -14.68 -0.68 -1.15
C TYR A 146 -16.18 -0.40 -1.25
N ASN A 147 -16.82 -0.70 -2.39
CA ASN A 147 -18.18 -0.22 -2.68
C ASN A 147 -19.28 -1.29 -2.59
N PHE A 148 -18.94 -2.58 -2.56
CA PHE A 148 -19.93 -3.66 -2.46
C PHE A 148 -19.96 -4.30 -1.08
N ASN A 149 -21.15 -4.77 -0.69
CA ASN A 149 -21.40 -5.37 0.61
C ASN A 149 -20.73 -6.74 0.74
N ILE A 150 -19.95 -6.92 1.79
CA ILE A 150 -19.32 -8.19 2.14
C ILE A 150 -20.29 -9.17 2.83
N ALA A 151 -21.37 -8.70 3.46
CA ALA A 151 -22.33 -9.59 4.12
C ALA A 151 -23.16 -10.44 3.14
N ASP A 152 -23.34 -9.96 1.90
CA ASP A 152 -24.04 -10.69 0.84
C ASP A 152 -23.04 -11.51 0.01
N ARG A 153 -23.08 -12.84 0.13
CA ARG A 153 -22.23 -13.77 -0.64
C ARG A 153 -22.43 -13.71 -2.15
N GLY A 154 -23.61 -13.28 -2.61
CA GLY A 154 -23.90 -13.07 -4.04
C GLY A 154 -23.35 -11.75 -4.59
N SER A 155 -22.76 -10.91 -3.74
CA SER A 155 -22.35 -9.57 -4.15
C SER A 155 -21.11 -9.58 -5.07
N ARG A 156 -20.92 -8.46 -5.76
CA ARG A 156 -19.73 -8.22 -6.58
C ARG A 156 -18.44 -8.13 -5.76
N PHE A 157 -18.52 -7.97 -4.44
CA PHE A 157 -17.36 -8.08 -3.55
C PHE A 157 -16.74 -9.47 -3.65
N TRP A 158 -17.53 -10.52 -3.37
CA TRP A 158 -17.06 -11.90 -3.38
C TRP A 158 -16.67 -12.37 -4.77
N THR A 159 -17.43 -11.95 -5.79
CA THR A 159 -17.09 -12.25 -7.19
C THR A 159 -15.73 -11.65 -7.55
N SER A 160 -15.46 -10.41 -7.13
CA SER A 160 -14.17 -9.73 -7.36
C SER A 160 -13.01 -10.47 -6.66
N ILE A 161 -13.17 -10.77 -5.37
CA ILE A 161 -12.15 -11.46 -4.57
C ILE A 161 -11.82 -12.84 -5.16
N ALA A 162 -12.85 -13.65 -5.44
CA ALA A 162 -12.67 -14.97 -6.05
C ALA A 162 -11.95 -14.89 -7.40
N ALA A 163 -12.32 -13.89 -8.22
CA ALA A 163 -11.68 -13.67 -9.53
C ALA A 163 -10.20 -13.33 -9.41
N VAL A 164 -9.84 -12.44 -8.48
CA VAL A 164 -8.45 -12.02 -8.25
C VAL A 164 -7.62 -13.17 -7.69
N ARG A 165 -8.10 -13.87 -6.67
CA ARG A 165 -7.39 -15.03 -6.09
C ARG A 165 -7.15 -16.13 -7.13
N LYS A 166 -8.17 -16.46 -7.93
CA LYS A 166 -8.05 -17.40 -9.05
C LYS A 166 -7.05 -16.92 -10.11
N ALA A 167 -7.01 -15.63 -10.41
CA ALA A 167 -6.05 -15.06 -11.36
C ALA A 167 -4.61 -15.13 -10.84
N HIS A 168 -4.40 -14.92 -9.54
CA HIS A 168 -3.11 -15.12 -8.90
C HIS A 168 -2.67 -16.59 -9.01
N SER A 169 -3.52 -17.56 -8.64
CA SER A 169 -3.19 -18.98 -8.76
C SER A 169 -2.85 -19.40 -10.20
N ARG A 170 -3.65 -18.96 -11.19
CA ARG A 170 -3.38 -19.21 -12.62
C ARG A 170 -2.06 -18.59 -13.08
N SER A 171 -1.79 -17.36 -12.67
CA SER A 171 -0.54 -16.65 -13.02
C SER A 171 0.66 -17.34 -12.39
N SER A 172 0.58 -17.75 -11.12
CA SER A 172 1.60 -18.52 -10.42
C SER A 172 1.94 -19.82 -11.16
N GLN A 173 0.93 -20.61 -11.52
CA GLN A 173 1.14 -21.85 -12.27
C GLN A 173 1.79 -21.60 -13.64
N ALA A 174 1.32 -20.58 -14.37
CA ALA A 174 1.82 -20.27 -15.70
C ALA A 174 3.26 -19.71 -15.69
N CYS A 175 3.62 -18.93 -14.68
CA CYS A 175 4.96 -18.38 -14.48
C CYS A 175 5.93 -19.45 -13.96
N ALA A 176 5.48 -20.33 -13.06
CA ALA A 176 6.30 -21.41 -12.52
C ALA A 176 6.73 -22.39 -13.63
N ARG A 177 5.81 -22.76 -14.53
CA ARG A 177 6.13 -23.57 -15.72
C ARG A 177 7.15 -22.93 -16.66
N ARG A 178 7.33 -21.62 -16.60
CA ARG A 178 8.28 -20.85 -17.41
C ARG A 178 9.56 -20.48 -16.65
N GLY A 179 9.76 -21.02 -15.44
CA GLY A 179 10.94 -20.73 -14.61
C GLY A 179 10.96 -19.33 -13.99
N ALA A 180 9.88 -18.55 -14.11
CA ALA A 180 9.80 -17.21 -13.53
C ALA A 180 9.40 -17.20 -12.05
N GLY A 181 9.08 -18.37 -11.48
CA GLY A 181 8.60 -18.53 -10.11
C GLY A 181 7.08 -18.36 -9.99
N GLN A 182 6.60 -18.18 -8.76
CA GLN A 182 5.19 -18.03 -8.42
C GLN A 182 4.98 -16.78 -7.56
N ILE A 183 3.72 -16.36 -7.41
CA ILE A 183 3.33 -15.37 -6.40
C ILE A 183 3.37 -16.06 -5.03
N THR A 184 4.24 -15.56 -4.15
CA THR A 184 4.46 -16.11 -2.80
C THR A 184 3.66 -15.37 -1.71
N GLN A 185 3.57 -15.92 -0.50
CA GLN A 185 3.00 -15.24 0.67
C GLN A 185 3.70 -13.91 0.95
N LYS A 186 5.04 -13.90 0.87
CA LYS A 186 5.87 -12.69 0.91
C LYS A 186 5.42 -11.67 -0.13
N ASP A 187 5.25 -12.09 -1.38
CA ASP A 187 4.83 -11.19 -2.47
C ASP A 187 3.43 -10.62 -2.24
N LEU A 188 2.49 -11.42 -1.71
CA LEU A 188 1.15 -10.95 -1.37
C LEU A 188 1.17 -9.95 -0.20
N ALA A 189 1.92 -10.21 0.86
CA ALA A 189 2.05 -9.31 2.01
C ALA A 189 2.74 -7.99 1.66
N LEU A 190 3.82 -8.05 0.86
CA LEU A 190 4.47 -6.85 0.33
C LEU A 190 3.50 -6.10 -0.61
N THR A 191 2.75 -6.80 -1.46
CA THR A 191 1.72 -6.12 -2.26
C THR A 191 0.65 -5.46 -1.39
N GLN A 192 0.23 -6.10 -0.30
CA GLN A 192 -0.68 -5.53 0.68
C GLN A 192 -0.09 -4.26 1.31
N PHE A 193 1.21 -4.22 1.65
CA PHE A 193 1.90 -2.99 2.05
C PHE A 193 1.69 -1.89 1.00
N GLY A 194 1.85 -2.18 -0.28
CA GLY A 194 1.65 -1.19 -1.35
C GLY A 194 0.25 -0.56 -1.33
N PHE A 195 -0.79 -1.28 -0.90
CA PHE A 195 -2.14 -0.72 -0.86
C PHE A 195 -2.45 0.10 0.39
N ILE A 196 -1.76 -0.14 1.52
CA ILE A 196 -2.07 0.54 2.79
C ILE A 196 -0.92 1.31 3.42
N GLY A 197 0.30 0.80 3.31
CA GLY A 197 1.46 1.21 4.11
C GLY A 197 1.76 2.68 3.93
N PHE A 198 1.92 3.14 2.69
CA PHE A 198 2.18 4.56 2.44
C PHE A 198 1.04 5.49 2.84
N ILE A 199 -0.20 5.01 2.83
CA ILE A 199 -1.37 5.82 3.24
C ILE A 199 -1.35 5.98 4.76
N THR A 200 -1.20 4.88 5.50
CA THR A 200 -1.31 4.87 6.96
C THR A 200 -0.04 5.40 7.63
N MET A 201 1.14 4.99 7.17
CA MET A 201 2.42 5.51 7.68
C MET A 201 2.64 6.97 7.27
N GLY A 202 2.20 7.36 6.07
CA GLY A 202 2.26 8.74 5.58
C GLY A 202 1.16 9.66 6.11
N ALA A 203 0.20 9.16 6.89
CA ALA A 203 -0.98 9.92 7.32
C ALA A 203 -0.62 11.22 8.08
N HIS A 204 0.44 11.18 8.90
CA HIS A 204 0.95 12.35 9.60
C HIS A 204 1.42 13.47 8.66
N ARG A 205 1.98 13.14 7.49
CA ARG A 205 2.46 14.10 6.46
C ARG A 205 1.35 14.89 5.80
N ILE A 206 0.11 14.41 5.90
CA ILE A 206 -1.10 15.05 5.37
C ILE A 206 -2.08 15.49 6.49
N LYS A 207 -1.60 15.49 7.74
CA LYS A 207 -2.37 15.83 8.96
C LYS A 207 -3.64 14.99 9.14
N LEU A 208 -3.59 13.74 8.70
CA LEU A 208 -4.64 12.76 8.90
C LEU A 208 -4.39 12.01 10.22
N ASN A 209 -4.72 12.65 11.34
CA ASN A 209 -4.58 12.08 12.68
C ASN A 209 -5.92 11.50 13.16
N ASP A 210 -6.44 10.53 12.40
CA ASP A 210 -7.72 9.87 12.66
C ASP A 210 -7.42 8.42 13.08
N GLN A 211 -7.44 8.15 14.39
CA GLN A 211 -7.10 6.82 14.92
C GLN A 211 -8.11 5.76 14.43
N ASP A 212 -9.37 6.16 14.29
CA ASP A 212 -10.41 5.27 13.80
C ASP A 212 -10.20 4.89 12.33
N PHE A 213 -9.73 5.85 11.53
CA PHE A 213 -9.29 5.58 10.16
C PHE A 213 -8.19 4.52 10.11
N LEU A 214 -7.18 4.64 10.98
CA LEU A 214 -6.06 3.69 11.02
C LEU A 214 -6.53 2.30 11.44
N GLU A 215 -7.35 2.21 12.48
CA GLU A 215 -7.87 0.93 12.98
C GLU A 215 -8.82 0.25 11.97
N ALA A 216 -9.80 0.98 11.46
CA ALA A 216 -10.79 0.45 10.53
C ALA A 216 -10.17 0.06 9.17
N THR A 217 -9.22 0.85 8.66
CA THR A 217 -8.51 0.53 7.41
C THR A 217 -7.62 -0.70 7.60
N THR A 218 -6.94 -0.81 8.74
CA THR A 218 -6.13 -1.98 9.10
C THR A 218 -6.97 -3.24 9.11
N HIS A 219 -8.09 -3.23 9.84
CA HIS A 219 -8.98 -4.38 9.93
C HIS A 219 -9.54 -4.77 8.56
N MET A 220 -10.00 -3.79 7.77
CA MET A 220 -10.49 -4.04 6.41
C MET A 220 -9.43 -4.74 5.55
N TRP A 221 -8.19 -4.25 5.55
CA TRP A 221 -7.12 -4.84 4.75
C TRP A 221 -6.60 -6.16 5.30
N ARG A 222 -6.69 -6.40 6.61
CA ARG A 222 -6.46 -7.73 7.19
C ARG A 222 -7.42 -8.76 6.62
N VAL A 223 -8.72 -8.43 6.62
CA VAL A 223 -9.78 -9.29 6.05
C VAL A 223 -9.55 -9.52 4.56
N LEU A 224 -9.22 -8.46 3.80
CA LEU A 224 -8.89 -8.60 2.38
C LEU A 224 -7.66 -9.49 2.16
N GLY A 225 -6.62 -9.36 2.97
CA GLY A 225 -5.43 -10.22 2.91
C GLY A 225 -5.80 -11.69 3.10
N HIS A 226 -6.56 -12.00 4.14
CA HIS A 226 -7.07 -13.35 4.41
C HIS A 226 -7.84 -13.91 3.20
N LEU A 227 -8.81 -13.15 2.70
CA LEU A 227 -9.66 -13.55 1.57
C LEU A 227 -8.89 -13.70 0.24
N LEU A 228 -7.80 -12.95 0.08
CA LEU A 228 -6.89 -13.04 -1.06
C LEU A 228 -5.86 -14.18 -0.91
N GLY A 229 -5.94 -14.96 0.16
CA GLY A 229 -5.12 -16.15 0.38
C GLY A 229 -3.82 -15.89 1.15
N ILE A 230 -3.68 -14.75 1.84
CA ILE A 230 -2.56 -14.49 2.75
C ILE A 230 -2.82 -15.24 4.07
N LYS A 231 -1.87 -16.04 4.53
CA LYS A 231 -1.97 -16.70 5.84
C LYS A 231 -1.78 -15.69 6.97
N GLU A 232 -2.37 -15.95 8.13
CA GLU A 232 -2.40 -14.99 9.25
C GLU A 232 -1.00 -14.59 9.73
N GLU A 233 -0.07 -15.55 9.76
CA GLU A 233 1.33 -15.36 10.14
C GLU A 233 2.11 -14.44 9.19
N TYR A 234 1.64 -14.25 7.96
CA TYR A 234 2.27 -13.39 6.95
C TYR A 234 1.50 -12.08 6.70
N ASN A 235 0.25 -11.98 7.13
CA ASN A 235 -0.60 -10.81 6.90
C ASN A 235 0.02 -9.57 7.55
N ILE A 236 0.26 -8.51 6.77
CA ILE A 236 0.94 -7.32 7.29
C ILE A 236 0.04 -6.50 8.21
N CYS A 237 -1.27 -6.67 8.08
CA CYS A 237 -2.24 -6.14 9.01
C CYS A 237 -2.37 -7.14 10.16
N GLY A 238 -1.85 -6.79 11.33
CA GLY A 238 -2.00 -7.55 12.57
C GLY A 238 -3.38 -7.35 13.21
N LYS A 239 -3.50 -7.73 14.49
CA LYS A 239 -4.76 -7.74 15.24
C LYS A 239 -5.40 -6.36 15.37
N ASN A 240 -4.58 -5.32 15.35
CA ASN A 240 -4.98 -3.92 15.48
C ASN A 240 -3.97 -3.00 14.77
N TRP A 241 -4.22 -1.69 14.78
CA TRP A 241 -3.29 -0.73 14.19
C TRP A 241 -1.91 -0.72 14.87
N ALA A 242 -1.83 -0.90 16.19
CA ALA A 242 -0.55 -0.84 16.90
C ALA A 242 0.42 -1.93 16.43
N GLU A 243 -0.05 -3.17 16.32
CA GLU A 243 0.73 -4.29 15.76
C GLU A 243 1.05 -4.07 14.28
N SER A 244 0.05 -3.65 13.50
CA SER A 244 0.23 -3.42 12.05
C SER A 244 1.24 -2.33 11.76
N LYS A 245 1.28 -1.27 12.56
CA LYS A 245 2.24 -0.18 12.43
C LYS A 245 3.67 -0.70 12.57
N LEU A 246 3.95 -1.62 13.50
CA LEU A 246 5.28 -2.21 13.66
C LEU A 246 5.69 -3.04 12.44
N ARG A 247 4.77 -3.85 11.91
CA ARG A 247 5.00 -4.67 10.70
C ARG A 247 5.19 -3.81 9.44
N LEU A 248 4.39 -2.77 9.28
CA LEU A 248 4.53 -1.82 8.17
C LEU A 248 5.85 -1.06 8.26
N ASP A 249 6.23 -0.59 9.45
CA ASP A 249 7.46 0.16 9.67
C ASP A 249 8.73 -0.66 9.34
N ILE A 250 8.82 -1.89 9.84
CA ILE A 250 9.97 -2.76 9.56
C ILE A 250 10.06 -3.13 8.06
N VAL A 251 8.91 -3.40 7.41
CA VAL A 251 8.87 -3.67 5.96
C VAL A 251 9.27 -2.44 5.15
N MET A 252 8.84 -1.24 5.57
CA MET A 252 9.23 0.01 4.92
C MET A 252 10.76 0.21 4.97
N ARG A 253 11.36 0.12 6.17
CA ARG A 253 12.79 0.37 6.40
C ARG A 253 13.70 -0.72 5.83
N LYS A 254 13.33 -2.00 5.98
CA LYS A 254 14.22 -3.12 5.61
C LYS A 254 13.93 -3.74 4.25
N VAL A 255 12.79 -3.44 3.63
CA VAL A 255 12.44 -3.96 2.29
C VAL A 255 12.31 -2.82 1.28
N TYR A 256 11.39 -1.88 1.50
CA TYR A 256 11.06 -0.90 0.47
C TYR A 256 12.11 0.20 0.30
N GLU A 257 12.62 0.77 1.39
CA GLU A 257 13.69 1.76 1.34
C GLU A 257 14.91 1.23 0.56
N PRO A 258 15.53 0.08 0.91
CA PRO A 258 16.68 -0.42 0.18
C PRO A 258 16.35 -0.86 -1.26
N ALA A 259 15.16 -1.44 -1.50
CA ALA A 259 14.75 -1.83 -2.85
C ALA A 259 14.57 -0.61 -3.77
N LEU A 260 13.97 0.47 -3.26
CA LEU A 260 13.77 1.71 -3.99
C LEU A 260 15.04 2.55 -4.09
N ALA A 261 15.98 2.44 -3.16
CA ALA A 261 17.30 3.05 -3.29
C ALA A 261 18.10 2.42 -4.44
N ASN A 262 17.92 1.11 -4.68
CA ASN A 262 18.71 0.31 -5.62
C ASN A 262 17.87 -0.23 -6.79
N THR A 263 17.15 0.65 -7.48
CA THR A 263 16.30 0.31 -8.63
C THR A 263 17.11 0.12 -9.92
N GLY A 264 16.80 -0.92 -10.71
CA GLY A 264 17.41 -1.17 -12.03
C GLY A 264 16.50 -0.85 -13.22
N ASP A 265 16.96 -1.16 -14.45
CA ASP A 265 16.26 -0.80 -15.69
C ASP A 265 14.86 -1.41 -15.81
N ASP A 266 14.68 -2.66 -15.36
CA ASP A 266 13.36 -3.33 -15.38
C ASP A 266 12.32 -2.60 -14.52
N PHE A 267 12.75 -2.00 -13.39
CA PHE A 267 11.88 -1.17 -12.56
C PHE A 267 11.42 0.07 -13.32
N TYR A 268 12.35 0.77 -13.99
CA TYR A 268 12.02 1.96 -14.77
C TYR A 268 11.11 1.62 -15.95
N HIS A 269 11.42 0.57 -16.71
CA HIS A 269 10.61 0.13 -17.84
C HIS A 269 9.17 -0.22 -17.43
N MET A 270 9.00 -0.98 -16.34
CA MET A 270 7.68 -1.38 -15.87
C MET A 270 6.92 -0.21 -15.24
N THR A 271 7.62 0.70 -14.57
CA THR A 271 7.02 1.94 -14.04
C THR A 271 6.57 2.86 -15.17
N GLU A 272 7.39 3.02 -16.21
CA GLU A 272 7.04 3.76 -17.41
C GLU A 272 5.78 3.18 -18.07
N ALA A 273 5.73 1.87 -18.27
CA ALA A 273 4.55 1.22 -18.84
C ALA A 273 3.28 1.43 -17.97
N LEU A 274 3.40 1.29 -16.64
CA LEU A 274 2.34 1.58 -15.69
C LEU A 274 1.83 3.01 -15.82
N ILE A 275 2.73 3.99 -15.71
CA ILE A 275 2.37 5.41 -15.68
C ILE A 275 1.84 5.88 -17.05
N ASN A 276 2.49 5.50 -18.14
CA ASN A 276 2.02 5.82 -19.49
C ASN A 276 0.69 5.13 -19.82
N GLY A 277 0.43 3.94 -19.26
CA GLY A 277 -0.87 3.30 -19.34
C GLY A 277 -1.95 4.13 -18.63
N LEU A 278 -1.73 4.46 -17.36
CA LEU A 278 -2.67 5.22 -16.53
C LEU A 278 -2.79 6.71 -16.91
N TRP A 279 -1.86 7.26 -17.69
CA TRP A 279 -1.95 8.62 -18.22
C TRP A 279 -3.25 8.88 -18.98
N HIS A 280 -3.81 7.84 -19.63
CA HIS A 280 -5.09 7.90 -20.35
C HIS A 280 -6.31 8.00 -19.42
N MET A 281 -6.15 7.78 -18.11
CA MET A 281 -7.17 8.10 -17.10
C MET A 281 -6.95 9.51 -16.53
N ASN A 282 -5.70 9.85 -16.23
CA ASN A 282 -5.32 11.12 -15.64
C ASN A 282 -4.05 11.65 -16.28
N THR A 283 -4.19 12.67 -17.12
CA THR A 283 -3.11 13.27 -17.91
C THR A 283 -2.10 14.07 -17.10
N MET A 284 -2.28 14.14 -15.77
CA MET A 284 -1.32 14.74 -14.83
C MET A 284 -0.25 13.76 -14.35
N PHE A 285 -0.30 12.48 -14.74
CA PHE A 285 0.74 11.54 -14.34
C PHE A 285 2.04 11.76 -15.11
N SER A 286 3.15 11.69 -14.39
CA SER A 286 4.52 11.71 -14.90
C SER A 286 5.29 10.55 -14.29
N VAL A 287 6.18 9.93 -15.07
CA VAL A 287 7.01 8.79 -14.62
C VAL A 287 7.91 9.24 -13.46
N ASP A 288 8.73 10.28 -13.67
CA ASP A 288 9.70 10.75 -12.70
C ASP A 288 9.03 11.31 -11.45
N ALA A 289 7.91 12.02 -11.59
CA ALA A 289 7.16 12.53 -10.44
C ALA A 289 6.59 11.39 -9.57
N ASN A 290 6.08 10.31 -10.18
CA ASN A 290 5.54 9.18 -9.42
C ASN A 290 6.64 8.32 -8.77
N ILE A 291 7.80 8.17 -9.43
CA ILE A 291 8.99 7.57 -8.82
C ILE A 291 9.44 8.42 -7.63
N PHE A 292 9.49 9.75 -7.78
CA PHE A 292 9.83 10.67 -6.70
C PHE A 292 8.89 10.51 -5.50
N PHE A 293 7.57 10.47 -5.72
CA PHE A 293 6.61 10.26 -4.65
C PHE A 293 6.80 8.92 -3.93
N ALA A 294 7.02 7.82 -4.66
CA ALA A 294 7.24 6.50 -4.07
C ALA A 294 8.53 6.46 -3.23
N LYS A 295 9.65 6.97 -3.79
CA LYS A 295 10.94 7.02 -3.08
C LYS A 295 10.89 7.92 -1.84
N ARG A 296 10.22 9.08 -1.93
CA ARG A 296 9.99 9.97 -0.78
C ARG A 296 9.12 9.31 0.30
N LEU A 297 8.06 8.60 -0.09
CA LEU A 297 7.17 7.91 0.86
C LEU A 297 7.87 6.73 1.54
N ALA A 298 8.85 6.11 0.87
CA ALA A 298 9.70 5.07 1.42
C ALA A 298 10.96 5.59 2.14
N CYS A 299 11.07 6.90 2.36
CA CYS A 299 12.20 7.54 3.06
C CYS A 299 13.58 7.32 2.41
N VAL A 300 13.64 7.15 1.08
CA VAL A 300 14.92 7.04 0.37
C VAL A 300 15.67 8.36 0.43
N LYS A 301 16.93 8.32 0.87
CA LYS A 301 17.81 9.49 0.96
C LYS A 301 17.93 10.24 -0.38
N GLY A 302 17.86 11.56 -0.33
CA GLY A 302 17.89 12.49 -1.46
C GLY A 302 16.54 12.77 -2.10
N TYR A 303 15.46 12.09 -1.67
CA TYR A 303 14.07 12.31 -2.13
C TYR A 303 13.22 13.07 -1.12
N GLU A 304 13.81 13.55 -0.03
CA GLU A 304 13.17 14.44 0.93
C GLU A 304 12.76 15.75 0.24
N TYR A 305 11.66 16.34 0.70
CA TYR A 305 11.16 17.61 0.15
C TYR A 305 10.87 18.64 1.24
N PHE A 306 10.30 18.19 2.37
CA PHE A 306 10.07 19.02 3.54
C PHE A 306 11.02 18.63 4.68
N SER A 307 11.20 19.54 5.64
CA SER A 307 12.05 19.28 6.82
C SER A 307 11.60 18.06 7.61
N PHE A 308 10.29 17.84 7.73
CA PHE A 308 9.70 16.69 8.45
C PHE A 308 9.81 15.34 7.70
N ASP A 309 10.35 15.32 6.49
CA ASP A 309 10.62 14.05 5.79
C ASP A 309 11.84 13.33 6.37
N HIS A 310 12.71 14.05 7.07
CA HIS A 310 13.84 13.49 7.78
C HIS A 310 13.37 12.87 9.10
N GLU A 311 13.92 11.72 9.47
CA GLU A 311 13.69 11.12 10.78
C GLU A 311 14.19 12.06 11.89
N ASN A 312 13.45 12.11 13.00
CA ASN A 312 13.82 12.93 14.15
C ASN A 312 15.19 12.49 14.69
N GLY A 313 16.16 13.42 14.73
CA GLY A 313 17.50 13.17 15.26
C GLY A 313 18.53 12.69 14.24
N VAL A 314 18.17 12.52 12.97
CA VAL A 314 19.16 12.27 11.91
C VAL A 314 19.87 13.57 11.55
N GLN A 315 21.21 13.56 11.64
CA GLN A 315 22.04 14.70 11.27
C GLN A 315 21.95 14.90 9.74
N GLN A 316 21.51 16.09 9.34
CA GLN A 316 21.43 16.46 7.93
C GLN A 316 22.84 16.53 7.35
N ASP A 317 23.07 15.81 6.27
CA ASP A 317 24.25 15.97 5.44
C ASP A 317 24.02 17.16 4.50
N PRO A 318 24.74 18.29 4.69
CA PRO A 318 24.58 19.47 3.84
C PRO A 318 24.97 19.22 2.38
N GLU A 319 25.76 18.18 2.11
CA GLU A 319 26.20 17.79 0.77
C GLU A 319 25.30 16.72 0.14
N GLN A 320 24.22 16.31 0.83
CA GLN A 320 23.28 15.31 0.32
C GLN A 320 22.70 15.75 -1.02
N LYS A 321 22.88 14.89 -2.03
CA LYS A 321 22.30 15.11 -3.36
C LYS A 321 20.78 15.07 -3.28
N MET A 322 20.15 16.15 -3.76
CA MET A 322 18.68 16.28 -3.81
C MET A 322 18.17 15.99 -5.23
N TYR A 323 17.59 14.80 -5.43
CA TYR A 323 17.12 14.33 -6.74
C TYR A 323 15.98 15.18 -7.32
N TYR A 324 15.29 15.96 -6.49
CA TYR A 324 14.27 16.90 -6.95
C TYR A 324 14.79 17.90 -8.00
N TYR A 325 16.06 18.32 -7.89
CA TYR A 325 16.65 19.32 -8.80
C TYR A 325 17.16 18.73 -10.12
N ASP A 326 17.33 17.41 -10.20
CA ASP A 326 17.69 16.70 -11.44
C ASP A 326 16.49 16.52 -12.38
N MET A 327 15.27 16.64 -11.85
CA MET A 327 14.04 16.44 -12.61
C MET A 327 13.73 17.59 -13.57
N GLY A 328 13.02 17.27 -14.67
CA GLY A 328 12.48 18.25 -15.60
C GLY A 328 11.52 19.24 -14.92
N TRP A 329 11.36 20.43 -15.53
CA TRP A 329 10.54 21.49 -14.95
C TRP A 329 9.08 21.07 -14.71
N TRP A 330 8.53 20.24 -15.60
CA TRP A 330 7.16 19.74 -15.51
C TRP A 330 6.98 18.76 -14.35
N ASP A 331 7.94 17.87 -14.15
CA ASP A 331 7.91 16.89 -13.05
C ASP A 331 8.08 17.60 -11.70
N ARG A 332 8.97 18.60 -11.65
CA ARG A 332 9.11 19.48 -10.48
C ARG A 332 7.82 20.21 -10.17
N PHE A 333 7.11 20.72 -11.19
CA PHE A 333 5.79 21.34 -11.01
C PHE A 333 4.78 20.33 -10.45
N ILE A 334 4.68 19.13 -11.01
CA ILE A 334 3.77 18.08 -10.51
C ILE A 334 4.08 17.72 -9.06
N VAL A 335 5.36 17.53 -8.72
CA VAL A 335 5.79 17.21 -7.36
C VAL A 335 5.43 18.35 -6.40
N SER A 336 5.83 19.59 -6.70
CA SER A 336 5.55 20.74 -5.85
C SER A 336 4.06 20.99 -5.68
N TYR A 337 3.29 20.92 -6.78
CA TYR A 337 1.83 21.07 -6.74
C TYR A 337 1.18 19.95 -5.92
N GLY A 338 1.53 18.69 -6.18
CA GLY A 338 0.98 17.54 -5.48
C GLY A 338 1.26 17.60 -3.97
N LEU A 339 2.52 17.86 -3.59
CA LEU A 339 2.92 18.00 -2.18
C LEU A 339 2.23 19.18 -1.50
N PHE A 340 2.14 20.33 -2.17
CA PHE A 340 1.44 21.49 -1.63
C PHE A 340 -0.03 21.19 -1.33
N ILE A 341 -0.71 20.51 -2.27
CA ILE A 341 -2.11 20.11 -2.10
C ILE A 341 -2.27 19.14 -0.93
N VAL A 342 -1.50 18.05 -0.88
CA VAL A 342 -1.69 17.01 0.15
C VAL A 342 -1.25 17.45 1.54
N THR A 343 -0.18 18.24 1.66
CA THR A 343 0.37 18.63 2.97
C THR A 343 -0.35 19.84 3.58
N TYR A 344 -0.71 20.84 2.77
CA TYR A 344 -1.26 22.09 3.29
C TYR A 344 -2.76 22.27 3.05
N LEU A 345 -3.27 21.83 1.90
CA LEU A 345 -4.64 22.13 1.49
C LEU A 345 -5.63 20.99 1.78
N HIS A 346 -5.18 19.74 1.82
CA HIS A 346 -6.03 18.57 2.08
C HIS A 346 -6.76 18.62 3.44
N ARG A 347 -6.27 19.39 4.41
CA ARG A 347 -6.98 19.61 5.68
C ARG A 347 -8.33 20.31 5.54
N TYR A 348 -8.56 21.06 4.46
CA TYR A 348 -9.81 21.77 4.22
C TYR A 348 -10.84 20.88 3.52
N ALA A 349 -12.08 20.85 4.03
CA ALA A 349 -13.14 20.01 3.49
C ALA A 349 -13.46 20.30 2.02
N LEU A 350 -13.51 21.58 1.62
CA LEU A 350 -13.75 21.99 0.24
C LEU A 350 -12.70 21.43 -0.74
N VAL A 351 -11.43 21.45 -0.34
CA VAL A 351 -10.33 20.90 -1.15
C VAL A 351 -10.50 19.38 -1.28
N ARG A 352 -10.79 18.68 -0.17
CA ARG A 352 -11.07 17.23 -0.22
C ARG A 352 -12.24 16.91 -1.14
N TRP A 353 -13.35 17.64 -1.03
CA TRP A 353 -14.52 17.41 -1.88
C TRP A 353 -14.19 17.62 -3.36
N TYR A 354 -13.47 18.68 -3.72
CA TYR A 354 -13.05 18.92 -5.10
C TYR A 354 -12.19 17.78 -5.66
N PHE A 355 -11.13 17.39 -4.95
CA PHE A 355 -10.25 16.32 -5.44
C PHE A 355 -10.91 14.94 -5.42
N ASN A 356 -11.73 14.64 -4.42
CA ASN A 356 -12.50 13.39 -4.38
C ASN A 356 -13.53 13.33 -5.52
N PHE A 357 -14.19 14.45 -5.84
CA PHE A 357 -15.07 14.56 -6.99
C PHE A 357 -14.31 14.36 -8.29
N ARG A 358 -13.13 14.99 -8.45
CA ARG A 358 -12.28 14.83 -9.64
C ARG A 358 -11.88 13.37 -9.85
N VAL A 359 -11.42 12.68 -8.80
CA VAL A 359 -11.05 11.25 -8.90
C VAL A 359 -12.27 10.39 -9.23
N TRP A 360 -13.39 10.61 -8.54
CA TRP A 360 -14.64 9.90 -8.84
C TRP A 360 -15.09 10.13 -10.29
N LEU A 361 -14.99 11.35 -10.81
CA LEU A 361 -15.33 11.67 -12.18
C LEU A 361 -14.40 10.94 -13.17
N VAL A 362 -13.09 10.87 -12.88
CA VAL A 362 -12.14 10.09 -13.68
C VAL A 362 -12.51 8.60 -13.68
N ASP A 363 -12.92 8.04 -12.54
CA ASP A 363 -13.35 6.65 -12.44
C ASP A 363 -14.61 6.40 -13.29
N VAL A 364 -15.61 7.28 -13.17
CA VAL A 364 -16.85 7.24 -13.96
C VAL A 364 -16.56 7.36 -15.45
N MET A 365 -15.72 8.32 -15.86
CA MET A 365 -15.33 8.48 -17.25
C MET A 365 -14.57 7.24 -17.75
N THR A 366 -13.63 6.71 -16.98
CA THR A 366 -12.89 5.50 -17.37
C THR A 366 -13.82 4.30 -17.55
N TYR A 367 -14.88 4.20 -16.74
CA TYR A 367 -15.86 3.13 -16.86
C TYR A 367 -16.81 3.36 -18.05
N TYR A 368 -17.42 4.53 -18.19
CA TYR A 368 -18.53 4.75 -19.14
C TYR A 368 -18.11 5.39 -20.47
N LEU A 369 -17.08 6.24 -20.49
CA LEU A 369 -16.59 6.95 -21.67
C LEU A 369 -15.08 7.26 -21.55
N PRO A 370 -14.19 6.27 -21.73
CA PRO A 370 -12.75 6.44 -21.57
C PRO A 370 -12.14 7.16 -22.79
N TYR A 371 -12.54 8.42 -23.03
CA TYR A 371 -12.31 9.15 -24.27
C TYR A 371 -10.83 9.28 -24.67
N VAL A 372 -9.92 9.54 -23.72
CA VAL A 372 -8.48 9.62 -24.00
C VAL A 372 -7.93 8.25 -24.43
N ALA A 373 -8.36 7.17 -23.76
CA ALA A 373 -7.98 5.82 -24.14
C ALA A 373 -8.62 5.38 -25.45
N ILE A 374 -9.85 5.82 -25.78
CA ILE A 374 -10.49 5.57 -27.07
C ILE A 374 -9.66 6.20 -28.19
N TRP A 375 -9.22 7.44 -27.99
CA TRP A 375 -8.37 8.14 -28.95
C TRP A 375 -7.04 7.43 -29.17
N LYS A 376 -6.39 6.92 -28.11
CA LYS A 376 -5.08 6.25 -28.23
C LYS A 376 -5.16 4.80 -28.69
N PHE A 377 -6.01 3.99 -28.06
CA PHE A 377 -6.03 2.52 -28.21
C PHE A 377 -7.17 2.01 -29.09
N GLY A 378 -8.09 2.88 -29.48
CA GLY A 378 -9.28 2.53 -30.24
C GLY A 378 -10.44 2.10 -29.33
N TYR A 379 -11.65 2.17 -29.89
CA TYR A 379 -12.90 2.02 -29.15
C TYR A 379 -12.97 0.73 -28.32
N LYS A 380 -12.82 -0.44 -28.94
CA LYS A 380 -12.96 -1.74 -28.24
C LYS A 380 -11.87 -1.96 -27.17
N SER A 381 -10.67 -1.49 -27.44
CA SER A 381 -9.49 -1.71 -26.60
C SER A 381 -9.49 -0.86 -25.33
N ALA A 382 -10.11 0.33 -25.41
CA ALA A 382 -10.21 1.29 -24.32
C ALA A 382 -11.18 0.86 -23.20
N TYR A 383 -12.26 0.14 -23.52
CA TYR A 383 -13.20 -0.32 -22.50
C TYR A 383 -12.65 -1.52 -21.74
N VAL A 384 -12.55 -1.34 -20.43
CA VAL A 384 -12.16 -2.39 -19.48
C VAL A 384 -13.36 -2.74 -18.61
N ARG A 385 -13.54 -4.03 -18.36
CA ARG A 385 -14.61 -4.58 -17.52
C ARG A 385 -14.03 -5.74 -16.71
N ILE A 386 -14.55 -5.89 -15.49
CA ILE A 386 -14.21 -6.98 -14.56
C ILE A 386 -15.42 -7.88 -14.26
N PHE A 387 -16.62 -7.45 -14.68
CA PHE A 387 -17.86 -8.21 -14.56
C PHE A 387 -18.57 -8.28 -15.91
N ARG A 388 -19.18 -9.42 -16.22
CA ARG A 388 -20.11 -9.62 -17.34
C ARG A 388 -21.47 -9.00 -17.01
N LYS A 389 -22.36 -8.90 -18.01
CA LYS A 389 -23.72 -8.36 -17.83
C LYS A 389 -24.52 -9.07 -16.73
N GLY A 390 -24.30 -10.38 -16.54
CA GLY A 390 -24.92 -11.20 -15.49
C GLY A 390 -24.27 -11.10 -14.11
N GLY A 391 -23.26 -10.24 -13.91
CA GLY A 391 -22.57 -10.09 -12.62
C GLY A 391 -21.39 -11.04 -12.41
N GLU A 392 -21.26 -12.11 -13.21
CA GLU A 392 -20.12 -13.02 -13.22
C GLU A 392 -18.79 -12.29 -13.46
N ALA A 393 -17.70 -12.81 -12.90
CA ALA A 393 -16.36 -12.32 -13.18
C ALA A 393 -16.01 -12.43 -14.66
N GLN A 394 -15.37 -11.40 -15.21
CA GLN A 394 -14.73 -11.49 -16.52
C GLN A 394 -13.33 -12.09 -16.37
N ASP A 395 -13.07 -13.19 -17.08
CA ASP A 395 -11.79 -13.89 -16.99
C ASP A 395 -10.58 -12.99 -17.32
N PHE A 396 -9.51 -13.22 -16.57
CA PHE A 396 -8.20 -12.65 -16.83
C PHE A 396 -7.57 -13.39 -18.02
N SER A 397 -7.49 -12.73 -19.17
CA SER A 397 -6.73 -13.21 -20.32
C SER A 397 -5.23 -13.03 -20.08
N LEU A 398 -4.49 -14.12 -19.88
CA LEU A 398 -3.02 -14.09 -19.86
C LEU A 398 -2.47 -13.75 -21.26
N GLY A 399 -1.34 -13.05 -21.32
CA GLY A 399 -0.70 -12.65 -22.59
C GLY A 399 0.09 -13.77 -23.28
N PHE A 400 -0.07 -15.01 -22.84
CA PHE A 400 0.56 -16.16 -23.48
C PHE A 400 -0.24 -16.46 -24.76
N LYS A 401 0.42 -16.34 -25.91
CA LYS A 401 -0.04 -17.09 -27.09
C LYS A 401 0.26 -18.55 -26.77
N ASP A 402 -0.71 -19.43 -26.99
CA ASP A 402 -0.45 -20.86 -26.97
C ASP A 402 0.57 -21.12 -28.09
N ASP A 403 1.77 -21.54 -27.72
CA ASP A 403 2.82 -21.96 -28.65
C ASP A 403 2.48 -23.34 -29.24
#